data_AF-A0A451BIS1-F1
#
_entry.id   AF-A0A451BIS1-F1
#
_cell.length_a   1.000
_cell.length_b   1.000
_cell.length_c   1.000
_cell.angle_alpha   90.00
_cell.angle_beta   90.00
_cell.angle_gamma   90.00
#
_symmetry.space_group_name_H-M   'P 1'
#
loop_
_entity.id
_entity.type
_entity.pdbx_description
1 polymer ?
#
loop_
_entity_poly.entity_id
_entity_poly.type
_entity_poly.pdbx_seq_one_letter_code
_entity_poly.pdbx_strand_id
1 'polypeptide(L)'
;MGKIAANVSITNLFDREARIRCDAFVDTGSAHMVLPSAWKERLGNLDTIETVDCETATQQLVKGDIRGPVEIKIEGFRPIYSEVLFLDMSPTDGIYEPLIGYIVLEQAQAAVDMLGHRLLHVGKVDLKSANVDVDMRSGNSRKVFLDNCIVSTSDTMRKAFKEKKLNWGDSIQKVKILGYKRKPLPDENEIWRRNQIECLPTIGRLAREKIISLYTYSELQFEGLKRGRSLNIGNSLSNAEINKLYAAVERSYFSSMEIDNCIKTEQLIEFCKNIEKLAKQLAEYDYPNFLLDNLRGVQRFRDLCEGLSEKQLPDAFHLWTAEVNGIEFFLTIDRKFIRVMTETKKISLPCRPLSPCELLRMLRIEEKNSFEYKEDQFYDFFGRPA
;
A
#
# COMPACT_ATOMS: atom_id res chain seq x y z
N MET A 1 -3.47 25.58 -14.78
CA MET A 1 -2.30 25.14 -13.98
C MET A 1 -1.06 25.67 -14.66
N GLY A 2 -0.13 26.29 -13.95
CA GLY A 2 1.07 26.85 -14.58
C GLY A 2 2.00 25.73 -15.05
N LYS A 3 2.42 25.79 -16.32
CA LYS A 3 3.40 24.88 -16.90
C LYS A 3 4.79 25.30 -16.43
N ILE A 4 5.60 24.35 -15.97
CA ILE A 4 7.03 24.57 -15.67
C ILE A 4 7.80 24.01 -16.87
N ALA A 5 8.56 24.85 -17.55
CA ALA A 5 9.47 24.45 -18.61
C ALA A 5 10.91 24.65 -18.13
N ALA A 6 11.80 23.76 -18.54
CA ALA A 6 13.23 23.89 -18.28
C ALA A 6 14.01 23.58 -19.55
N ASN A 7 15.14 24.28 -19.73
CA ASN A 7 16.05 23.95 -20.81
C ASN A 7 16.78 22.65 -20.47
N VAL A 8 16.76 21.71 -21.41
CA VAL A 8 17.39 20.39 -21.26
C VAL A 8 18.30 20.15 -22.43
N SER A 9 19.47 19.57 -22.14
CA SER A 9 20.30 18.98 -23.16
C SER A 9 20.44 17.48 -22.99
N ILE A 10 20.20 16.75 -24.07
CA ILE A 10 20.29 15.29 -24.15
C ILE A 10 21.42 14.96 -25.12
N THR A 11 22.41 14.20 -24.68
CA THR A 11 23.60 13.86 -25.47
C THR A 11 23.77 12.35 -25.50
N ASN A 12 23.96 11.77 -26.67
CA ASN A 12 24.31 10.36 -26.78
C ASN A 12 25.68 10.11 -26.10
N LEU A 13 25.79 9.08 -25.26
CA LEU A 13 27.03 8.79 -24.54
C LEU A 13 28.14 8.23 -25.43
N PHE A 14 27.77 7.56 -26.51
CA PHE A 14 28.68 6.95 -27.46
C PHE A 14 29.00 7.87 -28.65
N ASP A 15 28.14 8.86 -28.92
CA ASP A 15 28.36 9.90 -29.91
C ASP A 15 28.03 11.29 -29.31
N ARG A 16 29.07 11.98 -28.83
CA ARG A 16 28.91 13.25 -28.11
C ARG A 16 28.49 14.42 -29.02
N GLU A 17 28.62 14.28 -30.33
CA GLU A 17 28.15 15.29 -31.31
C GLU A 17 26.64 15.16 -31.53
N ALA A 18 26.09 13.97 -31.35
CA ALA A 18 24.65 13.72 -31.44
C ALA A 18 23.94 14.22 -30.17
N ARG A 19 23.45 15.46 -30.24
CA ARG A 19 22.87 16.19 -29.11
C ARG A 19 21.59 16.92 -29.48
N ILE A 20 20.62 16.86 -28.58
CA ILE A 20 19.41 17.68 -28.60
C ILE A 20 19.51 18.74 -27.50
N ARG A 21 19.12 19.98 -27.83
CA ARG A 21 18.80 21.03 -26.84
C ARG A 21 17.39 21.48 -27.08
N CYS A 22 16.56 21.47 -26.06
CA CYS A 22 15.16 21.84 -26.15
C CYS A 22 14.64 22.35 -24.82
N ASP A 23 13.56 23.12 -24.86
CA ASP A 23 12.73 23.35 -23.69
C ASP A 23 11.78 22.16 -23.54
N ALA A 24 11.70 21.64 -22.32
CA ALA A 24 10.87 20.50 -21.99
C ALA A 24 9.99 20.82 -20.78
N PHE A 25 8.74 20.34 -20.80
CA PHE A 25 7.80 20.55 -19.73
C PHE A 25 8.01 19.53 -18.62
N VAL A 26 8.01 20.01 -17.38
CA VAL A 26 8.01 19.16 -16.20
C VAL A 26 6.65 18.51 -16.06
N ASP A 27 6.61 17.18 -16.18
CA ASP A 27 5.39 16.39 -16.03
C ASP A 27 5.65 15.23 -15.07
N THR A 28 5.23 15.39 -13.82
CA THR A 28 5.35 14.35 -12.80
C THR A 28 4.42 13.16 -13.04
N GLY A 29 3.49 13.25 -14.00
CA GLY A 29 2.70 12.12 -14.49
C GLY A 29 3.46 11.26 -15.51
N SER A 30 4.57 11.76 -16.06
CA SER A 30 5.48 10.99 -16.92
C SER A 30 6.63 10.38 -16.12
N ALA A 31 7.10 9.20 -16.55
CA ALA A 31 8.25 8.54 -15.92
C ALA A 31 9.59 9.02 -16.49
N HIS A 32 9.74 9.03 -17.81
CA HIS A 32 11.01 9.21 -18.52
C HIS A 32 11.20 10.65 -19.03
N MET A 33 12.40 10.94 -19.56
CA MET A 33 12.55 12.03 -20.53
C MET A 33 11.85 11.61 -21.83
N VAL A 34 10.74 12.27 -22.17
CA VAL A 34 9.95 11.91 -23.35
C VAL A 34 10.28 12.83 -24.51
N LEU A 35 10.67 12.24 -25.63
CA LEU A 35 11.01 12.93 -26.87
C LEU A 35 10.05 12.48 -27.99
N PRO A 36 9.78 13.35 -28.97
CA PRO A 36 9.01 12.94 -30.15
C PRO A 36 9.81 11.98 -31.00
N SER A 37 9.18 10.94 -31.53
CA SER A 37 9.80 9.94 -32.41
C SER A 37 10.44 10.55 -33.65
N ALA A 38 9.92 11.70 -34.11
CA ALA A 38 10.52 12.50 -35.18
C ALA A 38 11.96 12.98 -34.88
N TRP A 39 12.40 12.93 -33.62
CA TRP A 39 13.75 13.35 -33.20
C TRP A 39 14.70 12.18 -32.97
N LYS A 40 14.28 10.91 -33.19
CA LYS A 40 15.11 9.70 -32.97
C LYS A 40 16.50 9.84 -33.58
N GLU A 41 16.56 10.20 -34.86
CA GLU A 41 17.81 10.31 -35.61
C GLU A 41 18.74 11.44 -35.13
N ARG A 42 18.21 12.43 -34.37
CA ARG A 42 19.02 13.56 -33.86
C ARG A 42 20.00 13.15 -32.76
N LEU A 43 19.75 12.02 -32.10
CA LEU A 43 20.67 11.43 -31.12
C LEU A 43 21.55 10.33 -31.75
N GLY A 44 21.58 10.25 -33.09
CA GLY A 44 22.37 9.26 -33.81
C GLY A 44 21.89 7.84 -33.51
N ASN A 45 22.82 6.89 -33.57
CA ASN A 45 22.52 5.49 -33.30
C ASN A 45 22.52 5.23 -31.78
N LEU A 46 21.32 5.29 -31.20
CA LEU A 46 21.05 4.74 -29.86
C LEU A 46 20.43 3.35 -29.99
N ASP A 47 20.82 2.42 -29.14
CA ASP A 47 20.18 1.12 -29.08
C ASP A 47 18.75 1.27 -28.53
N THR A 48 17.82 0.51 -29.11
CA THR A 48 16.50 0.32 -28.50
C THR A 48 16.65 -0.74 -27.42
N ILE A 49 16.43 -0.33 -26.18
CA ILE A 49 16.53 -1.20 -25.00
C ILE A 49 15.24 -2.01 -24.87
N GLU A 50 14.10 -1.33 -24.99
CA GLU A 50 12.77 -1.93 -24.87
C GLU A 50 11.73 -1.10 -25.64
N THR A 51 10.69 -1.76 -26.13
CA THR A 51 9.46 -1.10 -26.59
C THR A 51 8.37 -1.35 -25.55
N VAL A 52 7.82 -0.27 -24.99
CA VAL A 52 6.85 -0.33 -23.89
C VAL A 52 5.49 0.22 -24.32
N ASP A 53 4.42 -0.27 -23.68
CA ASP A 53 3.09 0.32 -23.79
C ASP A 53 2.97 1.53 -22.86
N CYS A 54 2.54 2.66 -23.41
CA CYS A 54 2.36 3.93 -22.72
C CYS A 54 0.89 4.30 -22.70
N GLU A 55 0.36 4.64 -21.53
CA GLU A 55 -1.00 5.18 -21.39
C GLU A 55 -0.94 6.72 -21.43
N THR A 56 -1.69 7.32 -22.37
CA THR A 56 -1.79 8.78 -22.46
C THR A 56 -2.82 9.34 -21.49
N ALA A 57 -2.86 10.67 -21.33
CA ALA A 57 -3.91 11.33 -20.55
C ALA A 57 -5.34 11.08 -21.08
N THR A 58 -5.49 10.60 -22.32
CA THR A 58 -6.77 10.20 -22.93
C THR A 58 -7.06 8.70 -22.76
N GLN A 59 -6.28 7.98 -21.93
CA GLN A 59 -6.36 6.52 -21.71
C GLN A 59 -6.10 5.71 -22.97
N GLN A 60 -5.45 6.29 -23.98
CA GLN A 60 -5.04 5.57 -25.17
C GLN A 60 -3.73 4.86 -24.90
N LEU A 61 -3.65 3.58 -25.26
CA LEU A 61 -2.41 2.82 -25.26
C LEU A 61 -1.66 3.07 -26.56
N VAL A 62 -0.44 3.60 -26.45
CA VAL A 62 0.47 3.84 -27.56
C VAL A 62 1.81 3.19 -27.27
N LYS A 63 2.54 2.78 -28.32
CA LYS A 63 3.88 2.21 -28.14
C LYS A 63 4.94 3.30 -28.11
N GLY A 64 5.90 3.16 -27.20
CA GLY A 64 7.10 4.00 -27.15
C GLY A 64 8.37 3.17 -27.11
N ASP A 65 9.45 3.71 -27.68
CA ASP A 65 10.76 3.07 -27.66
C ASP A 65 11.66 3.72 -26.62
N ILE A 66 12.12 2.94 -25.66
CA ILE A 66 13.15 3.35 -24.71
C ILE A 66 14.52 3.16 -25.38
N ARG A 67 15.27 4.25 -25.50
CA ARG A 67 16.61 4.24 -26.12
C ARG A 67 17.62 4.92 -25.21
N GLY A 68 18.85 4.42 -25.23
CA GLY A 68 19.91 4.93 -24.37
C GLY A 68 21.24 4.22 -24.61
N PRO A 69 22.23 4.49 -23.75
CA PRO A 69 22.22 5.48 -22.67
C PRO A 69 22.55 6.89 -23.16
N VAL A 70 21.99 7.90 -22.49
CA VAL A 70 22.20 9.33 -22.78
C VAL A 70 22.61 10.09 -21.52
N GLU A 71 23.39 11.16 -21.70
CA GLU A 71 23.56 12.20 -20.70
C GLU A 71 22.41 13.21 -20.81
N ILE A 72 21.64 13.38 -19.75
CA ILE A 72 20.57 14.38 -19.66
C ILE A 72 21.00 15.45 -18.66
N LYS A 73 20.95 16.71 -19.08
CA LYS A 73 21.27 17.86 -18.23
C LYS A 73 20.15 18.88 -18.29
N ILE A 74 19.44 19.05 -17.17
CA ILE A 74 18.54 20.17 -16.94
C ILE A 74 19.40 21.38 -16.56
N GLU A 75 19.12 22.54 -17.15
CA GLU A 75 19.81 23.78 -16.81
C GLU A 75 19.73 24.08 -15.30
N GLY A 76 20.88 24.39 -14.69
CA GLY A 76 21.00 24.60 -13.25
C GLY A 76 21.19 23.33 -12.41
N PHE A 77 20.98 22.14 -12.97
CA PHE A 77 21.11 20.87 -12.25
C PHE A 77 22.31 20.04 -12.71
N ARG A 78 22.67 19.03 -11.90
CA ARG A 78 23.72 18.09 -12.26
C ARG A 78 23.29 17.26 -13.48
N PRO A 79 24.21 16.90 -14.39
CA PRO A 79 23.91 15.93 -15.44
C PRO A 79 23.62 14.56 -14.81
N ILE A 80 22.76 13.80 -15.46
CA ILE A 80 22.42 12.42 -15.12
C ILE A 80 22.65 11.52 -16.33
N TYR A 81 22.79 10.23 -16.07
CA TYR A 81 22.95 9.21 -17.11
C TYR A 81 21.74 8.28 -17.04
N SER A 82 20.96 8.26 -18.12
CA SER A 82 19.65 7.60 -18.15
C SER A 82 19.25 7.26 -19.59
N GLU A 83 17.98 6.98 -19.79
CA GLU A 83 17.36 6.62 -21.06
C GLU A 83 16.30 7.64 -21.45
N VAL A 84 15.96 7.68 -22.74
CA VAL A 84 14.87 8.52 -23.28
C VAL A 84 13.77 7.64 -23.85
N LEU A 85 12.52 8.04 -23.63
CA LEU A 85 11.36 7.43 -24.25
C LEU A 85 11.00 8.22 -25.51
N PHE A 86 11.03 7.57 -26.66
CA PHE A 86 10.51 8.13 -27.89
C PHE A 86 9.06 7.72 -28.11
N LEU A 87 8.18 8.70 -28.21
CA LEU A 87 6.74 8.51 -28.42
C LEU A 87 6.31 9.16 -29.73
N ASP A 88 5.31 8.62 -30.41
CA ASP A 88 4.67 9.37 -31.50
C ASP A 88 3.87 10.54 -30.90
N MET A 89 4.28 11.76 -31.23
CA MET A 89 3.72 12.99 -30.67
C MET A 89 3.24 13.86 -31.81
N SER A 90 2.08 14.49 -31.66
CA SER A 90 1.66 15.55 -32.59
C SER A 90 2.15 16.90 -32.06
N PRO A 91 2.82 17.71 -32.88
CA PRO A 91 3.23 19.06 -32.47
C PRO A 91 1.98 19.95 -32.30
N THR A 92 2.03 20.86 -31.33
CA THR A 92 1.02 21.93 -31.17
C THR A 92 1.59 23.20 -31.79
N ASP A 93 0.88 23.81 -32.74
CA ASP A 93 1.35 24.99 -33.49
C ASP A 93 2.73 24.80 -34.14
N GLY A 94 3.03 23.57 -34.60
CA GLY A 94 4.30 23.21 -35.22
C GLY A 94 5.45 22.99 -34.24
N ILE A 95 5.22 23.09 -32.93
CA ILE A 95 6.21 22.92 -31.88
C ILE A 95 5.93 21.62 -31.12
N TYR A 96 6.95 20.80 -30.97
CA TYR A 96 6.89 19.64 -30.09
C TYR A 96 7.08 20.08 -28.63
N GLU A 97 6.37 19.43 -27.72
CA GLU A 97 6.44 19.69 -26.28
C GLU A 97 7.07 18.46 -25.55
N PRO A 98 8.41 18.29 -25.55
CA PRO A 98 9.07 17.21 -24.80
C PRO A 98 8.75 17.27 -23.30
N LEU A 99 8.84 16.13 -22.62
CA LEU A 99 8.51 16.02 -21.19
C LEU A 99 9.71 15.60 -20.35
N ILE A 100 9.83 16.19 -19.16
CA ILE A 100 10.74 15.78 -18.09
C ILE A 100 9.92 15.00 -17.07
N GLY A 101 10.05 13.68 -17.10
CA GLY A 101 9.40 12.77 -16.15
C GLY A 101 10.09 12.69 -14.78
N TYR A 102 9.42 12.03 -13.83
CA TYR A 102 9.85 12.01 -12.43
C TYR A 102 11.21 11.33 -12.22
N ILE A 103 11.59 10.32 -13.03
CA ILE A 103 12.89 9.62 -12.88
C ILE A 103 14.04 10.60 -13.12
N VAL A 104 13.91 11.43 -14.15
CA VAL A 104 14.90 12.45 -14.52
C VAL A 104 15.03 13.49 -13.41
N LEU A 105 13.91 13.95 -12.86
CA LEU A 105 13.87 14.91 -11.75
C LEU A 105 14.55 14.35 -10.50
N GLU A 106 14.21 13.13 -10.09
CA GLU A 106 14.80 12.44 -8.93
C GLU A 106 16.31 12.25 -9.09
N GLN A 107 16.77 11.73 -10.23
CA GLN A 107 18.19 11.55 -10.50
C GLN A 107 18.95 12.89 -10.51
N ALA A 108 18.32 13.96 -11.00
CA ALA A 108 18.89 15.31 -11.02
C ALA A 108 18.81 16.03 -9.65
N GLN A 109 18.14 15.42 -8.67
CA GLN A 109 17.80 16.03 -7.38
C GLN A 109 17.01 17.33 -7.54
N ALA A 110 16.05 17.33 -8.45
CA ALA A 110 15.14 18.43 -8.73
C ALA A 110 13.75 18.14 -8.14
N ALA A 111 13.24 19.04 -7.30
CA ALA A 111 11.86 19.02 -6.82
C ALA A 111 11.02 20.08 -7.53
N VAL A 112 9.74 19.81 -7.71
CA VAL A 112 8.79 20.71 -8.36
C VAL A 112 8.14 21.63 -7.33
N ASP A 113 8.38 22.94 -7.45
CA ASP A 113 7.71 23.98 -6.68
C ASP A 113 6.56 24.57 -7.51
N MET A 114 5.36 24.03 -7.28
CA MET A 114 4.15 24.44 -8.01
C MET A 114 3.68 25.85 -7.65
N LEU A 115 4.05 26.39 -6.49
CA LEU A 115 3.70 27.76 -6.07
C LEU A 115 4.62 28.79 -6.72
N GLY A 116 5.91 28.47 -6.79
CA GLY A 116 6.93 29.30 -7.44
C GLY A 116 7.08 29.05 -8.95
N HIS A 117 6.35 28.09 -9.52
CA HIS A 117 6.47 27.64 -10.91
C HIS A 117 7.93 27.39 -11.35
N ARG A 118 8.69 26.66 -10.52
CA ARG A 118 10.13 26.43 -10.72
C ARG A 118 10.58 25.06 -10.21
N LEU A 119 11.82 24.70 -10.57
CA LEU A 119 12.53 23.57 -9.97
C LEU A 119 13.40 24.03 -8.80
N LEU A 120 13.50 23.20 -7.76
CA LEU A 120 14.33 23.42 -6.58
C LEU A 120 15.36 22.29 -6.40
N HIS A 121 16.54 22.61 -5.90
CA HIS A 121 17.53 21.58 -5.52
C HIS A 121 17.13 20.85 -4.25
N VAL A 122 17.11 19.52 -4.32
CA VAL A 122 16.96 18.64 -3.17
C VAL A 122 18.36 18.21 -2.71
N GLY A 123 18.82 18.69 -1.55
CA GLY A 123 20.18 18.41 -1.06
C GLY A 123 20.44 16.95 -0.63
N LYS A 124 19.47 16.05 -0.77
CA LYS A 124 19.53 14.65 -0.30
C LYS A 124 18.84 13.73 -1.31
N VAL A 125 19.20 12.45 -1.31
CA VAL A 125 18.52 11.39 -2.07
C VAL A 125 17.67 10.58 -1.08
N ASP A 126 16.47 10.18 -1.49
CA ASP A 126 15.58 9.36 -0.67
C ASP A 126 16.17 7.95 -0.46
N LEU A 127 16.54 7.62 0.78
CA LEU A 127 16.96 6.28 1.21
C LEU A 127 16.01 5.79 2.31
N LYS A 128 14.82 5.32 1.92
CA LYS A 128 13.75 4.95 2.85
C LYS A 128 13.91 3.57 3.50
N SER A 129 14.83 2.73 3.01
CA SER A 129 15.04 1.35 3.52
C SER A 129 16.15 1.22 4.58
N ALA A 130 16.78 2.31 5.02
CA ALA A 130 17.85 2.22 6.02
C ALA A 130 17.37 1.71 7.40
N ASN A 131 16.05 1.67 7.64
CA ASN A 131 15.43 1.06 8.81
C ASN A 131 14.52 -0.12 8.39
N VAL A 132 14.99 -1.03 7.55
CA VAL A 132 14.51 -2.40 7.70
C VAL A 132 15.25 -2.94 8.91
N ASP A 133 14.69 -2.71 10.10
CA ASP A 133 15.01 -3.54 11.26
C ASP A 133 14.59 -4.96 10.86
N VAL A 134 15.49 -5.66 10.18
CA VAL A 134 15.49 -7.11 10.17
C VAL A 134 15.77 -7.43 11.62
N ASP A 135 14.68 -7.71 12.34
CA ASP A 135 14.63 -7.95 13.77
C ASP A 135 15.47 -9.22 14.08
N MET A 136 16.80 -9.04 14.07
CA MET A 136 17.81 -10.00 14.48
C MET A 136 18.15 -9.85 15.96
N ARG A 137 17.35 -9.09 16.72
CA ARG A 137 17.45 -9.01 18.18
C ARG A 137 16.17 -9.52 18.81
N SER A 138 16.10 -10.85 18.82
CA SER A 138 15.28 -11.66 19.71
C SER A 138 15.14 -11.04 21.11
N GLY A 139 13.99 -10.43 21.34
CA GLY A 139 13.49 -10.12 22.67
C GLY A 139 12.07 -10.63 22.80
N ASN A 140 11.88 -11.95 22.96
CA ASN A 140 10.70 -12.69 23.48
C ASN A 140 9.27 -12.28 23.09
N SER A 141 9.08 -11.31 22.19
CA SER A 141 7.79 -10.78 21.78
C SER A 141 7.11 -11.77 20.85
N ARG A 142 5.87 -12.12 21.18
CA ARG A 142 5.09 -13.08 20.39
C ARG A 142 4.66 -12.43 19.08
N LYS A 143 4.88 -13.12 17.96
CA LYS A 143 4.52 -12.61 16.62
C LYS A 143 3.04 -12.83 16.34
N VAL A 144 2.31 -11.76 16.04
CA VAL A 144 0.86 -11.78 15.78
C VAL A 144 0.55 -11.13 14.43
N PHE A 145 -0.04 -11.89 13.52
CA PHE A 145 -0.53 -11.39 12.24
C PHE A 145 -1.98 -10.90 12.40
N LEU A 146 -2.27 -9.70 11.92
CA LEU A 146 -3.58 -9.09 12.01
C LEU A 146 -4.41 -9.39 10.75
N ASP A 147 -5.56 -10.03 10.94
CA ASP A 147 -6.58 -10.11 9.90
C ASP A 147 -7.29 -8.74 9.69
N ASN A 148 -7.86 -8.51 8.51
CA ASN A 148 -8.54 -7.27 8.14
C ASN A 148 -9.72 -6.97 9.07
N CYS A 149 -10.41 -8.02 9.54
CA CYS A 149 -11.49 -7.86 10.49
C CYS A 149 -11.02 -7.25 11.82
N ILE A 150 -9.79 -7.51 12.26
CA ILE A 150 -9.21 -6.90 13.47
C ILE A 150 -8.88 -5.43 13.22
N VAL A 151 -8.24 -5.12 12.09
CA VAL A 151 -7.87 -3.73 11.76
C VAL A 151 -9.11 -2.83 11.73
N SER A 152 -10.16 -3.30 11.05
CA SER A 152 -11.43 -2.54 10.94
C SER A 152 -12.20 -2.44 12.26
N THR A 153 -12.19 -3.49 13.06
CA THR A 153 -12.88 -3.51 14.37
C THR A 153 -12.13 -2.67 15.42
N SER A 154 -10.83 -2.47 15.23
CA SER A 154 -10.00 -1.62 16.09
C SER A 154 -10.34 -0.14 15.95
N ASP A 155 -10.93 0.30 14.83
CA ASP A 155 -11.48 1.65 14.69
C ASP A 155 -12.81 1.74 15.44
N THR A 156 -12.78 2.32 16.64
CA THR A 156 -13.95 2.36 17.53
C THR A 156 -14.80 3.62 17.37
N MET A 157 -14.50 4.51 16.42
CA MET A 157 -15.18 5.80 16.28
C MET A 157 -16.02 5.89 15.01
N ARG A 158 -17.13 6.60 15.08
CA ARG A 158 -17.96 6.98 13.92
C ARG A 158 -18.11 8.48 13.85
N LYS A 159 -18.19 9.02 12.62
CA LYS A 159 -18.51 10.43 12.39
C LYS A 159 -19.88 10.76 12.97
N ALA A 160 -19.98 11.90 13.64
CA ALA A 160 -21.21 12.42 14.20
C ALA A 160 -21.29 13.93 13.99
N PHE A 161 -22.50 14.48 13.96
CA PHE A 161 -22.74 15.91 13.90
C PHE A 161 -23.45 16.35 15.17
N LYS A 162 -23.03 17.48 15.73
CA LYS A 162 -23.70 18.13 16.87
C LYS A 162 -24.09 19.54 16.46
N GLU A 163 -25.30 19.96 16.83
CA GLU A 163 -25.70 21.35 16.66
C GLU A 163 -25.05 22.20 17.75
N LYS A 164 -24.38 23.28 17.34
CA LYS A 164 -23.78 24.26 18.24
C LYS A 164 -24.33 25.64 17.90
N LYS A 165 -24.73 26.38 18.94
CA LYS A 165 -25.09 27.78 18.82
C LYS A 165 -23.80 28.61 18.81
N LEU A 166 -23.61 29.42 17.77
CA LEU A 166 -22.53 30.39 17.65
C LEU A 166 -23.12 31.80 17.73
N ASN A 167 -22.55 32.62 18.59
CA ASN A 167 -22.84 34.05 18.61
C ASN A 167 -22.03 34.69 17.47
N TRP A 168 -22.74 35.33 16.53
CA TRP A 168 -22.16 36.02 15.38
C TRP A 168 -22.70 37.44 15.32
N GLY A 169 -21.93 38.39 15.86
CA GLY A 169 -22.41 39.75 16.15
C GLY A 169 -23.59 39.70 17.12
N ASP A 170 -24.69 40.37 16.77
CA ASP A 170 -25.93 40.41 17.55
C ASP A 170 -26.89 39.24 17.27
N SER A 171 -26.46 38.23 16.52
CA SER A 171 -27.30 37.10 16.10
C SER A 171 -26.76 35.75 16.60
N ILE A 172 -27.65 34.81 16.92
CA ILE A 172 -27.30 33.43 17.25
C ILE A 172 -27.53 32.56 16.02
N GLN A 173 -26.46 32.01 15.47
CA GLN A 173 -26.54 31.04 14.37
C GLN A 173 -26.42 29.61 14.92
N LYS A 174 -27.21 28.68 14.37
CA LYS A 174 -27.07 27.24 14.63
C LYS A 174 -26.19 26.64 13.53
N VAL A 175 -25.02 26.15 13.91
CA VAL A 175 -24.13 25.44 12.98
C VAL A 175 -24.04 23.96 13.36
N LYS A 176 -23.90 23.10 12.37
CA LYS A 176 -23.59 21.68 12.58
C LYS A 176 -22.07 21.53 12.61
N ILE A 177 -21.54 21.15 13.76
CA ILE A 177 -20.12 20.82 13.90
C ILE A 177 -19.91 19.33 13.64
N LEU A 178 -18.92 19.00 12.82
CA LEU A 178 -18.46 17.64 12.62
C LEU A 178 -17.58 17.21 13.80
N GLY A 179 -17.80 16.00 14.29
CA GLY A 179 -16.98 15.35 15.30
C GLY A 179 -17.18 13.85 15.26
N TYR A 180 -16.96 13.21 16.40
CA TYR A 180 -16.96 11.76 16.52
C TYR A 180 -17.73 11.28 17.76
N LYS A 181 -18.27 10.07 17.66
CA LYS A 181 -18.80 9.30 18.79
C LYS A 181 -18.24 7.89 18.73
N ARG A 182 -18.09 7.24 19.88
CA ARG A 182 -17.78 5.81 19.93
C ARG A 182 -18.88 5.01 19.20
N LYS A 183 -18.48 4.00 18.44
CA LYS A 183 -19.39 2.98 17.90
C LYS A 183 -20.00 2.21 19.08
N PRO A 184 -21.31 1.95 19.08
CA PRO A 184 -21.91 1.12 20.11
C PRO A 184 -21.31 -0.28 20.04
N LEU A 185 -21.25 -0.97 21.18
CA LEU A 185 -20.88 -2.38 21.17
C LEU A 185 -22.01 -3.22 20.54
N PRO A 186 -21.70 -4.41 20.00
CA PRO A 186 -22.71 -5.36 19.57
C PRO A 186 -23.72 -5.63 20.69
N ASP A 187 -24.95 -5.96 20.28
CA ASP A 187 -26.07 -6.20 21.17
C ASP A 187 -25.87 -7.47 22.04
N GLU A 188 -26.82 -7.72 22.95
CA GLU A 188 -26.81 -8.89 23.82
C GLU A 188 -26.97 -10.23 23.06
N ASN A 189 -27.38 -10.20 21.79
CA ASN A 189 -27.45 -11.41 20.96
C ASN A 189 -26.08 -11.76 20.34
N GLU A 190 -25.17 -10.79 20.25
CA GLU A 190 -23.80 -10.94 19.74
C GLU A 190 -22.71 -10.90 20.84
N ILE A 191 -23.00 -11.42 22.04
CA ILE A 191 -22.07 -11.43 23.21
C ILE A 191 -20.67 -11.92 22.84
N TRP A 192 -20.55 -12.99 22.03
CA TRP A 192 -19.23 -13.51 21.64
C TRP A 192 -18.39 -12.46 20.92
N ARG A 193 -19.01 -11.72 19.97
CA ARG A 193 -18.35 -10.67 19.20
C ARG A 193 -18.01 -9.48 20.09
N ARG A 194 -18.96 -9.06 20.93
CA ARG A 194 -18.74 -8.00 21.93
C ARG A 194 -17.50 -8.28 22.80
N ASN A 195 -17.38 -9.49 23.32
CA ASN A 195 -16.24 -9.91 24.13
C ASN A 195 -14.90 -9.79 23.38
N GLN A 196 -14.89 -10.03 22.06
CA GLN A 196 -13.67 -9.86 21.25
C GLN A 196 -13.29 -8.39 21.09
N ILE A 197 -14.28 -7.52 20.83
CA ILE A 197 -14.05 -6.07 20.65
C ILE A 197 -13.51 -5.45 21.93
N GLU A 198 -14.05 -5.85 23.08
CA GLU A 198 -13.59 -5.39 24.40
C GLU A 198 -12.14 -5.79 24.73
N CYS A 199 -11.54 -6.74 24.01
CA CYS A 199 -10.14 -7.11 24.19
C CYS A 199 -9.17 -6.24 23.39
N LEU A 200 -9.63 -5.51 22.37
CA LEU A 200 -8.77 -4.76 21.45
C LEU A 200 -7.97 -3.63 22.14
N PRO A 201 -8.52 -2.86 23.10
CA PRO A 201 -7.72 -1.88 23.84
C PRO A 201 -6.51 -2.51 24.54
N THR A 202 -6.70 -3.70 25.13
CA THR A 202 -5.63 -4.47 25.77
C THR A 202 -4.60 -4.94 24.74
N ILE A 203 -5.03 -5.48 23.60
CA ILE A 203 -4.11 -5.90 22.52
C ILE A 203 -3.25 -4.73 22.04
N GLY A 204 -3.86 -3.56 21.82
CA GLY A 204 -3.13 -2.35 21.47
C GLY A 204 -2.09 -1.94 22.51
N ARG A 205 -2.42 -2.06 23.81
CA ARG A 205 -1.46 -1.83 24.90
C ARG A 205 -0.30 -2.82 24.84
N LEU A 206 -0.59 -4.12 24.73
CA LEU A 206 0.45 -5.17 24.67
C LEU A 206 1.41 -4.95 23.48
N ALA A 207 0.90 -4.45 22.35
CA ALA A 207 1.71 -4.12 21.19
C ALA A 207 2.61 -2.90 21.45
N ARG A 208 2.08 -1.83 22.05
CA ARG A 208 2.88 -0.65 22.44
C ARG A 208 3.96 -0.98 23.47
N GLU A 209 3.68 -1.91 24.38
CA GLU A 209 4.62 -2.41 25.38
C GLU A 209 5.60 -3.46 24.82
N LYS A 210 5.52 -3.80 23.52
CA LYS A 210 6.36 -4.80 22.85
C LYS A 210 6.30 -6.20 23.46
N ILE A 211 5.17 -6.55 24.09
CA ILE A 211 4.86 -7.91 24.55
C ILE A 211 4.45 -8.79 23.37
N ILE A 212 3.76 -8.18 22.40
CA ILE A 212 3.45 -8.77 21.10
C ILE A 212 3.94 -7.87 19.98
N SER A 213 4.36 -8.46 18.87
CA SER A 213 4.74 -7.74 17.66
C SER A 213 3.66 -7.97 16.60
N LEU A 214 3.06 -6.88 16.13
CA LEU A 214 1.97 -6.93 15.15
C LEU A 214 2.50 -6.91 13.72
N TYR A 215 1.88 -7.70 12.84
CA TYR A 215 2.25 -7.83 11.44
C TYR A 215 1.04 -7.73 10.51
N THR A 216 1.26 -7.22 9.31
CA THR A 216 0.32 -7.18 8.18
C THR A 216 1.08 -7.27 6.85
N TYR A 217 0.41 -7.17 5.72
CA TYR A 217 1.05 -7.12 4.40
C TYR A 217 0.19 -6.37 3.36
N SER A 218 0.70 -6.23 2.14
CA SER A 218 0.12 -5.44 1.04
C SER A 218 -1.35 -5.76 0.75
N GLU A 219 -1.72 -7.03 0.61
CA GLU A 219 -3.08 -7.43 0.21
C GLU A 219 -4.15 -6.98 1.22
N LEU A 220 -3.87 -7.10 2.51
CA LEU A 220 -4.78 -6.63 3.57
C LEU A 220 -4.92 -5.10 3.58
N GLN A 221 -3.84 -4.38 3.24
CA GLN A 221 -3.88 -2.93 3.11
C GLN A 221 -4.79 -2.52 1.94
N PHE A 222 -4.73 -3.25 0.83
CA PHE A 222 -5.61 -3.07 -0.32
C PHE A 222 -7.07 -3.32 0.05
N GLU A 223 -7.40 -4.41 0.75
CA GLU A 223 -8.76 -4.62 1.23
C GLU A 223 -9.25 -3.50 2.17
N GLY A 224 -8.37 -2.96 3.00
CA GLY A 224 -8.65 -1.88 3.93
C GLY A 224 -8.98 -0.55 3.24
N LEU A 225 -8.40 -0.26 2.07
CA LEU A 225 -8.62 0.98 1.30
C LEU A 225 -10.10 1.19 0.93
N LYS A 226 -10.88 0.11 0.71
CA LYS A 226 -12.34 0.16 0.45
C LYS A 226 -13.14 0.89 1.52
N ARG A 227 -12.65 0.87 2.77
CA ARG A 227 -13.40 1.33 3.94
C ARG A 227 -13.14 2.80 4.28
N GLY A 228 -12.27 3.47 3.53
CA GLY A 228 -11.83 4.85 3.77
C GLY A 228 -10.72 4.94 4.82
N ARG A 229 -10.10 6.12 4.96
CA ARG A 229 -9.03 6.33 5.95
C ARG A 229 -9.55 6.05 7.37
N SER A 230 -8.88 5.15 8.09
CA SER A 230 -9.09 4.98 9.53
C SER A 230 -8.85 6.31 10.21
N LEU A 231 -9.73 6.65 11.14
CA LEU A 231 -9.54 7.82 11.96
C LEU A 231 -8.50 7.47 13.02
N ASN A 232 -7.42 8.24 13.14
CA ASN A 232 -6.43 8.00 14.19
C ASN A 232 -7.06 8.08 15.60
N ILE A 233 -8.14 8.86 15.75
CA ILE A 233 -8.89 8.99 17.00
C ILE A 233 -9.68 7.70 17.30
N GLY A 234 -9.43 7.12 18.48
CA GLY A 234 -10.14 5.94 18.99
C GLY A 234 -9.85 4.64 18.24
N ASN A 235 -8.76 4.58 17.47
CA ASN A 235 -8.22 3.31 17.01
C ASN A 235 -7.48 2.60 18.17
N SER A 236 -7.90 1.39 18.54
CA SER A 236 -7.33 0.64 19.67
C SER A 236 -5.86 0.28 19.44
N LEU A 237 -5.44 0.14 18.18
CA LEU A 237 -4.06 -0.13 17.76
C LEU A 237 -3.28 1.15 17.43
N SER A 238 -3.84 2.33 17.72
CA SER A 238 -3.13 3.61 17.52
C SER A 238 -1.80 3.61 18.28
N ASN A 239 -0.78 4.17 17.63
CA ASN A 239 0.60 4.24 18.10
C ASN A 239 1.29 2.89 18.37
N ALA A 240 0.65 1.76 18.03
CA ALA A 240 1.34 0.48 17.97
C ALA A 240 2.10 0.36 16.65
N GLU A 241 3.31 -0.19 16.71
CA GLU A 241 4.08 -0.53 15.53
C GLU A 241 3.48 -1.77 14.85
N ILE A 242 3.18 -1.65 13.55
CA ILE A 242 2.66 -2.74 12.73
C ILE A 242 3.64 -2.97 11.59
N ASN A 243 4.32 -4.11 11.64
CA ASN A 243 5.35 -4.51 10.69
C ASN A 243 4.73 -5.04 9.40
N LYS A 244 5.46 -4.92 8.28
CA LYS A 244 5.03 -5.46 6.98
C LYS A 244 5.76 -6.76 6.66
N LEU A 245 5.03 -7.73 6.14
CA LEU A 245 5.54 -9.00 5.64
C LEU A 245 5.46 -9.06 4.10
N TYR A 246 6.18 -10.02 3.54
CA TYR A 246 6.00 -10.41 2.14
C TYR A 246 4.81 -11.36 2.02
N ALA A 247 3.97 -11.17 0.99
CA ALA A 247 2.91 -12.11 0.64
C ALA A 247 3.51 -13.50 0.36
N ALA A 248 2.81 -14.59 0.70
CA ALA A 248 3.24 -15.94 0.30
C ALA A 248 3.43 -16.01 -1.22
N VAL A 249 2.49 -15.44 -1.96
CA VAL A 249 2.54 -15.26 -3.41
C VAL A 249 2.07 -13.85 -3.74
N GLU A 250 2.94 -13.02 -4.31
CA GLU A 250 2.58 -11.64 -4.63
C GLU A 250 1.84 -11.58 -5.97
N ARG A 251 0.60 -11.04 -5.96
CA ARG A 251 -0.32 -11.03 -7.11
C ARG A 251 0.18 -10.17 -8.27
N SER A 252 0.93 -9.12 -7.97
CA SER A 252 1.42 -8.17 -8.97
C SER A 252 2.35 -8.79 -10.01
N TYR A 253 2.96 -9.95 -9.71
CA TYR A 253 3.77 -10.71 -10.67
C TYR A 253 2.96 -11.43 -11.75
N PHE A 254 1.65 -11.60 -11.55
CA PHE A 254 0.79 -12.41 -12.43
C PHE A 254 -0.32 -11.61 -13.10
N SER A 255 -0.52 -10.36 -12.70
CA SER A 255 -1.62 -9.54 -13.20
C SER A 255 -1.28 -8.06 -13.13
N SER A 256 -1.21 -7.42 -14.30
CA SER A 256 -1.24 -5.96 -14.43
C SER A 256 -2.70 -5.51 -14.37
N MET A 257 -3.14 -5.02 -13.22
CA MET A 257 -4.51 -4.53 -13.02
C MET A 257 -4.49 -3.13 -12.42
N GLU A 258 -5.47 -2.31 -12.80
CA GLU A 258 -5.76 -1.07 -12.09
C GLU A 258 -6.04 -1.34 -10.61
N ILE A 259 -5.60 -0.42 -9.75
CA ILE A 259 -5.73 -0.51 -8.29
C ILE A 259 -7.18 -0.75 -7.86
N ASP A 260 -8.14 -0.08 -8.49
CA ASP A 260 -9.58 -0.21 -8.19
C ASP A 260 -10.11 -1.63 -8.44
N ASN A 261 -9.55 -2.34 -9.42
CA ASN A 261 -9.88 -3.73 -9.67
C ASN A 261 -9.09 -4.66 -8.74
N CYS A 262 -7.82 -4.37 -8.46
CA CYS A 262 -6.97 -5.16 -7.58
C CYS A 262 -7.57 -5.29 -6.15
N ILE A 263 -8.16 -4.20 -5.65
CA ILE A 263 -8.77 -4.11 -4.33
C ILE A 263 -10.07 -4.93 -4.19
N LYS A 264 -10.66 -5.43 -5.29
CA LYS A 264 -11.92 -6.22 -5.26
C LYS A 264 -11.70 -7.60 -4.62
N THR A 265 -12.65 -8.01 -3.76
CA THR A 265 -12.49 -9.25 -2.97
C THR A 265 -12.68 -10.46 -3.88
N GLU A 266 -13.53 -10.31 -4.88
CA GLU A 266 -13.79 -11.27 -5.95
C GLU A 266 -12.50 -11.59 -6.74
N GLN A 267 -11.66 -10.59 -6.95
CA GLN A 267 -10.38 -10.75 -7.66
C GLN A 267 -9.35 -11.51 -6.83
N LEU A 268 -9.32 -11.28 -5.50
CA LEU A 268 -8.50 -12.10 -4.60
C LEU A 268 -9.01 -13.55 -4.53
N ILE A 269 -10.33 -13.76 -4.49
CA ILE A 269 -10.93 -15.11 -4.54
C ILE A 269 -10.54 -15.83 -5.84
N GLU A 270 -10.66 -15.14 -6.98
CA GLU A 270 -10.27 -15.69 -8.28
C GLU A 270 -8.78 -16.03 -8.33
N PHE A 271 -7.93 -15.15 -7.81
CA PHE A 271 -6.50 -15.43 -7.66
C PHE A 271 -6.24 -16.68 -6.81
N CYS A 272 -6.87 -16.79 -5.64
CA CYS A 272 -6.75 -17.96 -4.76
C CYS A 272 -7.13 -19.26 -5.48
N LYS A 273 -8.21 -19.25 -6.28
CA LYS A 273 -8.63 -20.42 -7.07
C LYS A 273 -7.61 -20.80 -8.15
N ASN A 274 -6.89 -19.84 -8.70
CA ASN A 274 -5.99 -20.03 -9.83
C ASN A 274 -4.51 -20.22 -9.45
N ILE A 275 -4.14 -20.02 -8.18
CA ILE A 275 -2.75 -20.10 -7.69
C ILE A 275 -2.02 -21.39 -8.14
N GLU A 276 -2.71 -22.54 -8.17
CA GLU A 276 -2.08 -23.81 -8.58
C GLU A 276 -1.77 -23.88 -10.07
N LYS A 277 -2.60 -23.24 -10.89
CA LYS A 277 -2.35 -23.13 -12.32
C LYS A 277 -1.14 -22.23 -12.55
N LEU A 278 -1.07 -21.10 -11.83
CA LEU A 278 0.07 -20.18 -11.86
C LEU A 278 1.37 -20.89 -11.44
N ALA A 279 1.33 -21.70 -10.39
CA ALA A 279 2.49 -22.46 -9.93
C ALA A 279 3.07 -23.41 -11.00
N LYS A 280 2.23 -23.94 -11.89
CA LYS A 280 2.67 -24.81 -13.00
C LYS A 280 3.27 -24.03 -14.19
N GLN A 281 3.01 -22.74 -14.28
CA GLN A 281 3.44 -21.87 -15.39
C GLN A 281 4.74 -21.13 -15.09
N LEU A 282 5.42 -21.42 -13.98
CA LEU A 282 6.61 -20.70 -13.49
C LEU A 282 7.91 -20.88 -14.29
N ALA A 283 7.84 -21.29 -15.55
CA ALA A 283 9.02 -21.58 -16.35
C ALA A 283 9.63 -20.34 -17.04
N GLU A 284 8.96 -19.20 -17.05
CA GLU A 284 9.29 -18.10 -17.98
C GLU A 284 9.97 -16.88 -17.35
N TYR A 285 10.03 -16.74 -16.01
CA TYR A 285 10.52 -15.52 -15.36
C TYR A 285 11.41 -15.76 -14.13
N ASP A 286 12.34 -14.83 -13.89
CA ASP A 286 13.18 -14.77 -12.69
C ASP A 286 12.41 -14.12 -11.53
N TYR A 287 11.72 -14.96 -10.75
CA TYR A 287 10.97 -14.51 -9.59
C TYR A 287 11.79 -14.59 -8.29
N PRO A 288 11.47 -13.78 -7.25
CA PRO A 288 12.13 -13.90 -5.95
C PRO A 288 12.03 -15.31 -5.36
N ASN A 289 13.15 -15.82 -4.80
CA ASN A 289 13.22 -17.17 -4.23
C ASN A 289 12.10 -17.46 -3.22
N PHE A 290 11.75 -16.47 -2.36
CA PHE A 290 10.67 -16.61 -1.39
C PHE A 290 9.32 -16.96 -2.06
N LEU A 291 8.99 -16.28 -3.17
CA LEU A 291 7.78 -16.54 -3.93
C LEU A 291 7.85 -17.91 -4.63
N LEU A 292 8.99 -18.25 -5.23
CA LEU A 292 9.20 -19.54 -5.89
C LEU A 292 9.04 -20.71 -4.92
N ASP A 293 9.61 -20.61 -3.72
CA ASP A 293 9.55 -21.66 -2.71
C ASP A 293 8.11 -21.87 -2.22
N ASN A 294 7.35 -20.79 -2.03
CA ASN A 294 5.93 -20.86 -1.67
C ASN A 294 5.09 -21.46 -2.79
N LEU A 295 5.35 -21.12 -4.06
CA LEU A 295 4.62 -21.73 -5.18
C LEU A 295 4.96 -23.21 -5.39
N ARG A 296 6.22 -23.61 -5.18
CA ARG A 296 6.60 -25.04 -5.13
C ARG A 296 5.87 -25.76 -3.99
N GLY A 297 5.67 -25.06 -2.87
CA GLY A 297 4.92 -25.50 -1.69
C GLY A 297 3.40 -25.28 -1.74
N VAL A 298 2.81 -24.96 -2.91
CA VAL A 298 1.39 -24.57 -3.03
C VAL A 298 0.40 -25.60 -2.49
N GLN A 299 0.81 -26.88 -2.40
CA GLN A 299 0.03 -27.92 -1.74
C GLN A 299 -0.39 -27.52 -0.31
N ARG A 300 0.47 -26.80 0.42
CA ARG A 300 0.15 -26.30 1.76
C ARG A 300 -1.07 -25.37 1.75
N PHE A 301 -1.17 -24.50 0.76
CA PHE A 301 -2.33 -23.62 0.59
C PHE A 301 -3.60 -24.39 0.26
N ARG A 302 -3.51 -25.44 -0.57
CA ARG A 302 -4.63 -26.34 -0.86
C ARG A 302 -5.17 -26.99 0.41
N ASP A 303 -4.26 -27.52 1.25
CA ASP A 303 -4.62 -28.18 2.51
C ASP A 303 -5.33 -27.20 3.46
N LEU A 304 -4.90 -25.92 3.47
CA LEU A 304 -5.57 -24.85 4.22
C LEU A 304 -6.95 -24.50 3.62
N CYS A 305 -7.13 -24.58 2.30
CA CYS A 305 -8.41 -24.29 1.63
C CYS A 305 -9.46 -25.41 1.74
N GLU A 306 -9.05 -26.67 1.96
CA GLU A 306 -9.98 -27.81 1.94
C GLU A 306 -11.17 -27.63 2.90
N GLY A 307 -12.41 -27.80 2.44
CA GLY A 307 -13.60 -27.66 3.29
C GLY A 307 -13.96 -26.21 3.68
N LEU A 308 -13.26 -25.20 3.16
CA LEU A 308 -13.67 -23.81 3.27
C LEU A 308 -14.65 -23.42 2.17
N SER A 309 -15.50 -22.43 2.46
CA SER A 309 -16.27 -21.75 1.43
C SER A 309 -15.40 -20.79 0.63
N GLU A 310 -15.82 -20.43 -0.59
CA GLU A 310 -15.06 -19.51 -1.45
C GLU A 310 -14.78 -18.15 -0.78
N LYS A 311 -15.69 -17.70 0.08
CA LYS A 311 -15.55 -16.44 0.84
C LYS A 311 -14.43 -16.47 1.87
N GLN A 312 -13.96 -17.66 2.26
CA GLN A 312 -12.91 -17.87 3.25
C GLN A 312 -11.55 -18.20 2.62
N LEU A 313 -11.47 -18.30 1.29
CA LEU A 313 -10.19 -18.48 0.60
C LEU A 313 -9.21 -17.32 0.86
N PRO A 314 -9.65 -16.06 0.88
CA PRO A 314 -8.79 -14.94 1.29
C PRO A 314 -8.22 -15.13 2.71
N ASP A 315 -9.04 -15.53 3.68
CA ASP A 315 -8.59 -15.76 5.05
C ASP A 315 -7.56 -16.89 5.14
N ALA A 316 -7.73 -17.95 4.36
CA ALA A 316 -6.74 -19.01 4.23
C ALA A 316 -5.44 -18.54 3.59
N PHE A 317 -5.52 -17.62 2.63
CA PHE A 317 -4.36 -17.03 1.97
C PHE A 317 -3.57 -16.11 2.91
N HIS A 318 -4.28 -15.32 3.71
CA HIS A 318 -3.71 -14.49 4.78
C HIS A 318 -3.03 -15.36 5.85
N LEU A 319 -3.68 -16.46 6.25
CA LEU A 319 -3.10 -17.44 7.18
C LEU A 319 -1.84 -18.10 6.60
N TRP A 320 -1.87 -18.53 5.34
CA TRP A 320 -0.71 -19.11 4.67
C TRP A 320 0.46 -18.13 4.61
N THR A 321 0.17 -16.86 4.27
CA THR A 321 1.15 -15.76 4.31
C THR A 321 1.78 -15.61 5.70
N ALA A 322 0.98 -15.67 6.77
CA ALA A 322 1.49 -15.64 8.13
C ALA A 322 2.37 -16.87 8.45
N GLU A 323 1.97 -18.07 8.03
CA GLU A 323 2.73 -19.31 8.26
C GLU A 323 4.13 -19.26 7.63
N VAL A 324 4.23 -18.89 6.35
CA VAL A 324 5.51 -18.90 5.61
C VAL A 324 6.49 -17.82 6.09
N ASN A 325 5.97 -16.78 6.77
CA ASN A 325 6.78 -15.75 7.42
C ASN A 325 7.12 -16.08 8.89
N GLY A 326 6.78 -17.27 9.38
CA GLY A 326 7.11 -17.72 10.73
C GLY A 326 6.34 -16.96 11.82
N ILE A 327 5.11 -16.56 11.56
CA ILE A 327 4.24 -15.92 12.56
C ILE A 327 3.58 -17.00 13.43
N GLU A 328 3.51 -16.74 14.73
CA GLU A 328 2.96 -17.69 15.72
C GLU A 328 1.43 -17.66 15.76
N PHE A 329 0.83 -16.47 15.70
CA PHE A 329 -0.62 -16.30 15.89
C PHE A 329 -1.25 -15.50 14.75
N PHE A 330 -2.36 -16.01 14.22
CA PHE A 330 -3.21 -15.32 13.26
C PHE A 330 -4.46 -14.81 13.99
N LEU A 331 -4.54 -13.50 14.20
CA LEU A 331 -5.59 -12.88 14.99
C LEU A 331 -6.80 -12.50 14.11
N THR A 332 -7.97 -13.09 14.39
CA THR A 332 -9.21 -12.85 13.64
C THR A 332 -10.44 -12.88 14.54
N ILE A 333 -11.57 -12.31 14.09
CA ILE A 333 -12.88 -12.45 14.73
C ILE A 333 -13.85 -13.30 13.90
N ASP A 334 -13.37 -14.01 12.86
CA ASP A 334 -14.20 -15.02 12.19
C ASP A 334 -14.23 -16.31 13.00
N ARG A 335 -15.28 -16.45 13.82
CA ARG A 335 -15.53 -17.65 14.63
C ARG A 335 -15.65 -18.93 13.79
N LYS A 336 -16.22 -18.85 12.59
CA LYS A 336 -16.39 -20.03 11.73
C LYS A 336 -15.04 -20.46 11.18
N PHE A 337 -14.22 -19.52 10.73
CA PHE A 337 -12.86 -19.80 10.25
C PHE A 337 -12.00 -20.43 11.35
N ILE A 338 -11.95 -19.84 12.55
CA ILE A 338 -11.20 -20.40 13.69
C ILE A 338 -11.64 -21.84 13.97
N ARG A 339 -12.95 -22.09 14.03
CA ARG A 339 -13.50 -23.42 14.30
C ARG A 339 -13.12 -24.44 13.22
N VAL A 340 -13.25 -24.07 11.95
CA VAL A 340 -12.87 -24.97 10.84
C VAL A 340 -11.39 -25.33 10.95
N MET A 341 -10.52 -24.33 11.13
CA MET A 341 -9.08 -24.55 11.20
C MET A 341 -8.66 -25.37 12.43
N THR A 342 -9.20 -25.06 13.61
CA THR A 342 -8.66 -25.60 14.88
C THR A 342 -9.39 -26.82 15.43
N GLU A 343 -10.69 -26.98 15.13
CA GLU A 343 -11.49 -28.10 15.67
C GLU A 343 -11.81 -29.14 14.60
N THR A 344 -12.05 -28.69 13.35
CA THR A 344 -12.56 -29.58 12.30
C THR A 344 -11.43 -30.23 11.51
N LYS A 345 -10.40 -29.44 11.17
CA LYS A 345 -9.24 -29.95 10.43
C LYS A 345 -8.24 -30.65 11.35
N LYS A 346 -7.66 -31.73 10.86
CA LYS A 346 -6.55 -32.47 11.50
C LYS A 346 -5.23 -32.17 10.80
N ILE A 347 -4.91 -30.89 10.65
CA ILE A 347 -3.65 -30.44 10.06
C ILE A 347 -2.81 -29.72 11.12
N SER A 348 -1.49 -29.78 10.99
CA SER A 348 -0.61 -28.91 11.78
C SER A 348 -0.88 -27.46 11.40
N LEU A 349 -0.93 -26.57 12.39
CA LEU A 349 -1.09 -25.13 12.23
C LEU A 349 0.06 -24.41 12.94
N PRO A 350 1.24 -24.26 12.28
CA PRO A 350 2.36 -23.54 12.84
C PRO A 350 2.01 -22.09 13.20
N CYS A 351 1.15 -21.46 12.39
CA CYS A 351 0.49 -20.22 12.75
C CYS A 351 -0.92 -20.54 13.24
N ARG A 352 -1.22 -20.29 14.51
CA ARG A 352 -2.51 -20.65 15.11
C ARG A 352 -3.54 -19.54 14.93
N PRO A 353 -4.70 -19.79 14.30
CA PRO A 353 -5.81 -18.85 14.29
C PRO A 353 -6.41 -18.70 15.68
N LEU A 354 -6.54 -17.47 16.17
CA LEU A 354 -7.06 -17.15 17.49
C LEU A 354 -7.95 -15.91 17.45
N SER A 355 -8.94 -15.89 18.33
CA SER A 355 -9.69 -14.68 18.66
C SER A 355 -8.93 -13.79 19.68
N PRO A 356 -9.27 -12.49 19.78
CA PRO A 356 -8.72 -11.60 20.80
C PRO A 356 -8.75 -12.16 22.22
N CYS A 357 -9.87 -12.74 22.64
CA CYS A 357 -10.00 -13.37 23.96
C CYS A 357 -9.05 -14.58 24.13
N GLU A 358 -8.89 -15.40 23.10
CA GLU A 358 -8.00 -16.57 23.15
C GLU A 358 -6.53 -16.18 23.19
N LEU A 359 -6.14 -15.13 22.47
CA LEU A 359 -4.80 -14.57 22.54
C LEU A 359 -4.50 -14.08 23.97
N LEU A 360 -5.38 -13.29 24.58
CA LEU A 360 -5.19 -12.83 25.96
C LEU A 360 -5.09 -14.00 26.95
N ARG A 361 -5.93 -15.03 26.80
CA ARG A 361 -5.87 -16.23 27.63
C ARG A 361 -4.53 -16.97 27.47
N MET A 362 -4.05 -17.09 26.24
CA MET A 362 -2.73 -17.69 25.95
C MET A 362 -1.58 -16.91 26.60
N LEU A 363 -1.69 -15.58 26.62
CA LEU A 363 -0.73 -14.69 27.27
C LEU A 363 -0.94 -14.57 28.79
N ARG A 364 -1.95 -15.25 29.35
CA ARG A 364 -2.35 -15.19 30.77
C ARG A 364 -2.68 -13.76 31.24
N ILE A 365 -3.31 -12.98 30.38
CA ILE A 365 -3.79 -11.63 30.68
C ILE A 365 -5.28 -11.70 31.03
N GLU A 366 -5.61 -11.42 32.28
CA GLU A 366 -6.98 -11.46 32.80
C GLU A 366 -7.64 -10.07 32.82
N GLU A 367 -6.86 -9.03 33.11
CA GLU A 367 -7.37 -7.66 33.19
C GLU A 367 -7.46 -7.02 31.80
N LYS A 368 -8.66 -6.51 31.47
CA LYS A 368 -8.93 -5.82 30.21
C LYS A 368 -8.88 -4.30 30.41
N ASN A 369 -8.25 -3.60 29.47
CA ASN A 369 -8.32 -2.15 29.43
C ASN A 369 -9.70 -1.70 28.93
N SER A 370 -10.22 -0.62 29.51
CA SER A 370 -11.40 0.06 29.00
C SER A 370 -11.10 0.81 27.70
N PHE A 371 -12.15 1.14 26.95
CA PHE A 371 -12.04 2.08 25.83
C PHE A 371 -11.67 3.47 26.33
N GLU A 372 -10.81 4.16 25.58
CA GLU A 372 -10.41 5.54 25.85
C GLU A 372 -11.60 6.50 25.81
N TYR A 373 -12.49 6.33 24.83
CA TYR A 373 -13.66 7.17 24.62
C TYR A 373 -14.91 6.53 25.24
N LYS A 374 -15.80 7.34 25.79
CA LYS A 374 -17.08 6.91 26.35
C LYS A 374 -18.14 6.75 25.28
N GLU A 375 -19.10 5.87 25.53
CA GLU A 375 -20.30 5.75 24.71
C GLU A 375 -21.17 7.02 24.80
N ASP A 376 -21.84 7.35 23.70
CA ASP A 376 -22.75 8.49 23.50
C ASP A 376 -22.22 9.91 23.72
N GLN A 377 -21.00 10.05 24.25
CA GLN A 377 -20.27 11.31 24.35
C GLN A 377 -19.81 11.79 22.96
N PHE A 378 -20.05 13.08 22.68
CA PHE A 378 -19.55 13.73 21.46
C PHE A 378 -18.14 14.26 21.69
N TYR A 379 -17.27 13.98 20.73
CA TYR A 379 -15.90 14.45 20.71
C TYR A 379 -15.69 15.34 19.47
N ASP A 380 -14.97 16.44 19.64
CA ASP A 380 -14.61 17.31 18.52
C ASP A 380 -13.58 16.63 17.58
N PHE A 381 -13.18 17.34 16.52
CA PHE A 381 -12.21 16.83 15.55
C PHE A 381 -10.85 16.45 16.18
N PHE A 382 -10.52 17.01 17.34
CA PHE A 382 -9.28 16.78 18.08
C PHE A 382 -9.44 15.74 19.21
N GLY A 383 -10.62 15.12 19.33
CA GLY A 383 -10.92 14.12 20.35
C GLY A 383 -11.20 14.68 21.73
N ARG A 384 -11.53 15.96 21.84
CA ARG A 384 -11.92 16.58 23.12
C ARG A 384 -13.43 16.48 23.32
N PRO A 385 -13.90 16.22 24.55
CA PRO A 385 -15.32 16.33 24.91
C PRO A 385 -15.92 17.66 24.47
N ALA A 386 -17.05 17.64 23.75
CA ALA A 386 -17.72 18.85 23.26
C ALA A 386 -19.25 18.82 23.38
#